data_AF-A0A7V9U2L6-F1
#
_entry.id   AF-A0A7V9U2L6-F1
#
_cell.length_a   1.000
_cell.length_b   1.000
_cell.length_c   1.000
_cell.angle_alpha   90.00
_cell.angle_beta   90.00
_cell.angle_gamma   90.00
#
_symmetry.space_group_name_H-M   'P 1'
#
loop_
_entity.id
_entity.type
_entity.pdbx_description
1 polymer ?
#
loop_
_entity_poly.entity_id
_entity_poly.type
_entity_poly.pdbx_seq_one_letter_code
_entity_poly.pdbx_strand_id
1 'polypeptide(L)'
;MMHYLRQADPEWSKVPLGHHNPANTKAPTLGKYGCFVTALTMAVNHLTGYMYTPKEIQERILSKRPDAFFGVQLVLERAAPVFGLVAEEKNRIRTVRGDKRLPPAARMALETGLCILHVDHDGELPLGDPQGDHFILGYLLANGKIECADPATGGPVYLDPVTLKGTAKWGKVAKQYAVVSTIPIRKAV
;
A
#
# COMPACT_ATOMS: atom_id res chain seq x y z
N MET A 1 7.62 8.96 -13.88
CA MET A 1 8.41 9.16 -12.64
C MET A 1 7.46 8.94 -11.47
N MET A 2 7.87 8.22 -10.42
CA MET A 2 7.00 7.96 -9.26
C MET A 2 6.75 9.25 -8.47
N HIS A 3 5.49 9.55 -8.18
CA HIS A 3 5.12 10.66 -7.30
C HIS A 3 4.97 10.15 -5.87
N TYR A 4 5.84 10.64 -4.99
CA TYR A 4 5.82 10.28 -3.58
C TYR A 4 4.86 11.18 -2.82
N LEU A 5 3.93 10.56 -2.08
CA LEU A 5 2.98 11.25 -1.22
C LEU A 5 3.19 10.81 0.22
N ARG A 6 3.11 11.77 1.14
CA ARG A 6 3.22 11.52 2.57
C ARG A 6 1.84 11.62 3.22
N GLN A 7 1.45 10.64 4.03
CA GLN A 7 0.17 10.67 4.75
C GLN A 7 0.09 11.88 5.70
N ALA A 8 1.22 12.28 6.29
CA ALA A 8 1.32 13.40 7.22
C ALA A 8 1.52 14.77 6.54
N ASP A 9 1.29 14.89 5.22
CA ASP A 9 1.40 16.16 4.52
C ASP A 9 0.40 17.20 5.08
N PRO A 10 0.80 18.46 5.35
CA PRO A 10 -0.09 19.49 5.88
C PRO A 10 -1.40 19.66 5.10
N GLU A 11 -1.41 19.46 3.78
CA GLU A 11 -2.58 19.65 2.91
C GLU A 11 -3.74 18.69 3.26
N TRP A 12 -3.43 17.45 3.67
CA TRP A 12 -4.45 16.43 3.98
C TRP A 12 -4.24 15.70 5.31
N SER A 13 -3.23 16.05 6.11
CA SER A 13 -2.93 15.41 7.41
C SER A 13 -4.08 15.47 8.42
N LYS A 14 -4.98 16.45 8.29
CA LYS A 14 -6.18 16.60 9.13
C LYS A 14 -7.39 15.83 8.59
N VAL A 15 -7.31 15.34 7.35
CA VAL A 15 -8.34 14.49 6.77
C VAL A 15 -8.22 13.11 7.41
N PRO A 16 -9.31 12.50 7.88
CA PRO A 16 -9.26 11.19 8.48
C PRO A 16 -9.18 10.16 7.34
N LEU A 17 -7.99 10.02 6.74
CA LEU A 17 -7.75 9.10 5.63
C LEU A 17 -7.97 7.66 6.08
N GLY A 18 -8.71 6.90 5.28
CA GLY A 18 -9.21 5.57 5.61
C GLY A 18 -10.50 5.56 6.41
N HIS A 19 -10.92 6.69 7.02
CA HIS A 19 -12.13 6.78 7.85
C HIS A 19 -13.41 7.08 7.09
N HIS A 20 -14.42 6.25 7.35
CA HIS A 20 -15.84 6.52 7.17
C HIS A 20 -16.53 6.31 8.56
N ASN A 21 -17.42 7.13 9.10
CA ASN A 21 -18.77 7.50 8.63
C ASN A 21 -19.33 8.74 9.37
N PRO A 22 -19.98 9.71 8.69
CA PRO A 22 -20.74 10.79 9.34
C PRO A 22 -22.18 10.43 9.77
N ALA A 23 -22.76 9.31 9.35
CA ALA A 23 -24.17 8.92 9.59
C ALA A 23 -24.38 7.70 10.50
N ASN A 24 -23.32 7.05 10.97
CA ASN A 24 -23.43 5.87 11.85
C ASN A 24 -22.37 5.94 12.95
N THR A 25 -22.71 6.63 14.04
CA THR A 25 -21.87 6.82 15.23
C THR A 25 -21.62 5.54 16.03
N LYS A 26 -22.28 4.43 15.66
CA LYS A 26 -22.09 3.10 16.25
C LYS A 26 -21.29 2.14 15.37
N ALA A 27 -20.96 2.54 14.13
CA ALA A 27 -19.96 1.82 13.35
C ALA A 27 -18.58 2.10 13.95
N PRO A 28 -17.69 1.10 14.09
CA PRO A 28 -16.33 1.34 14.55
C PRO A 28 -15.71 2.50 13.76
N THR A 29 -14.96 3.36 14.42
CA THR A 29 -14.26 4.48 13.80
C THR A 29 -13.13 3.92 12.92
N LEU A 30 -13.19 4.20 11.62
CA LEU A 30 -12.43 3.48 10.60
C LEU A 30 -11.07 4.07 10.24
N GLY A 31 -10.05 4.11 11.10
CA GLY A 31 -8.77 4.53 10.53
C GLY A 31 -7.55 4.21 11.31
N LYS A 32 -6.84 3.28 10.68
CA LYS A 32 -5.42 3.07 10.85
C LYS A 32 -4.70 2.86 9.51
N TYR A 33 -5.39 2.99 8.37
CA TYR A 33 -4.83 2.67 7.04
C TYR A 33 -4.82 3.85 6.06
N GLY A 34 -4.55 5.07 6.54
CA GLY A 34 -4.27 6.20 5.67
C GLY A 34 -3.10 5.94 4.70
N CYS A 35 -2.17 5.06 5.09
CA CYS A 35 -1.10 4.56 4.24
C CYS A 35 -1.66 3.79 3.03
N PHE A 36 -2.72 3.01 3.20
CA PHE A 36 -3.32 2.24 2.09
C PHE A 36 -4.01 3.17 1.07
N VAL A 37 -4.77 4.16 1.54
CA VAL A 37 -5.37 5.18 0.65
C VAL A 37 -4.27 5.97 -0.07
N THR A 38 -3.19 6.34 0.63
CA THR A 38 -2.07 7.07 0.05
C THR A 38 -1.31 6.22 -0.98
N ALA A 39 -1.08 4.93 -0.71
CA ALA A 39 -0.46 3.99 -1.64
C ALA A 39 -1.32 3.79 -2.90
N LEU A 40 -2.65 3.65 -2.75
CA LEU A 40 -3.57 3.63 -3.88
C LEU A 40 -3.51 4.95 -4.67
N THR A 41 -3.42 6.09 -4.00
CA THR A 41 -3.30 7.41 -4.66
C THR A 41 -2.06 7.46 -5.54
N MET A 42 -0.91 7.03 -5.02
CA MET A 42 0.32 6.97 -5.81
C MET A 42 0.19 6.01 -6.99
N ALA A 43 -0.50 4.87 -6.82
CA ALA A 43 -0.73 3.92 -7.90
C ALA A 43 -1.64 4.50 -8.99
N VAL A 44 -2.73 5.16 -8.61
CA VAL A 44 -3.63 5.87 -9.54
C VAL A 44 -2.87 6.94 -10.30
N ASN A 45 -2.09 7.78 -9.60
CA ASN A 45 -1.37 8.85 -10.25
C ASN A 45 -0.32 8.32 -11.24
N HIS A 46 0.42 7.30 -10.83
CA HIS A 46 1.43 6.68 -11.69
C HIS A 46 0.80 6.03 -12.93
N LEU A 47 -0.26 5.25 -12.76
CA LEU A 47 -0.88 4.54 -13.87
C LEU A 47 -1.63 5.50 -14.78
N THR A 48 -2.47 6.37 -14.24
CA THR A 48 -3.39 7.20 -15.05
C THR A 48 -2.76 8.48 -15.58
N GLY A 49 -1.69 9.00 -14.94
CA GLY A 49 -1.09 10.29 -15.25
C GLY A 49 -1.84 11.49 -14.65
N TYR A 50 -2.97 11.27 -13.96
CA TYR A 50 -3.64 12.31 -13.19
C TYR A 50 -2.95 12.54 -11.84
N MET A 51 -3.05 13.75 -11.29
CA MET A 51 -2.42 14.12 -10.02
C MET A 51 -3.48 14.33 -8.95
N TYR A 52 -3.96 13.24 -8.35
CA TYR A 52 -4.89 13.29 -7.23
C TYR A 52 -4.17 13.37 -5.90
N THR A 53 -4.79 14.03 -4.94
CA THR A 53 -4.47 13.96 -3.51
C THR A 53 -5.15 12.75 -2.85
N PRO A 54 -4.64 12.25 -1.72
CA PRO A 54 -5.29 11.16 -0.98
C PRO A 54 -6.73 11.49 -0.55
N LYS A 55 -7.01 12.78 -0.28
CA LYS A 55 -8.36 13.27 0.03
C LYS A 55 -9.31 13.05 -1.14
N GLU A 56 -8.93 13.50 -2.34
CA GLU A 56 -9.77 13.36 -3.54
C GLU A 56 -10.02 11.90 -3.90
N ILE A 57 -9.00 11.03 -3.76
CA ILE A 57 -9.17 9.58 -3.95
C ILE A 57 -10.23 9.03 -2.99
N GLN A 58 -10.12 9.34 -1.70
CA GLN A 58 -11.10 8.90 -0.70
C GLN A 58 -12.51 9.39 -1.00
N GLU A 59 -12.69 10.69 -1.27
CA GLU A 59 -14.00 11.29 -1.56
C GLU A 59 -14.63 10.67 -2.82
N ARG A 60 -13.83 10.39 -3.84
CA ARG A 60 -14.30 9.75 -5.08
C ARG A 60 -14.70 8.29 -4.87
N ILE A 61 -13.96 7.54 -4.04
CA ILE A 61 -14.35 6.18 -3.66
C ILE A 61 -15.65 6.23 -2.86
N LEU A 62 -15.75 7.08 -1.84
CA LEU A 62 -16.95 7.19 -1.00
C LEU A 62 -18.20 7.58 -1.80
N SER A 63 -18.07 8.45 -2.80
CA SER A 63 -19.20 8.87 -3.63
C SER A 63 -19.66 7.81 -4.64
N LYS A 64 -18.76 6.94 -5.13
CA LYS A 64 -19.08 5.96 -6.20
C LYS A 64 -19.23 4.53 -5.71
N ARG A 65 -18.43 4.14 -4.71
CA ARG A 65 -18.29 2.79 -4.15
C ARG A 65 -18.06 2.88 -2.64
N PRO A 66 -19.03 3.39 -1.86
CA PRO A 66 -18.90 3.46 -0.40
C PRO A 66 -18.68 2.07 0.23
N ASP A 67 -19.15 1.01 -0.43
CA ASP A 67 -18.92 -0.41 -0.09
C ASP A 67 -17.46 -0.88 -0.23
N ALA A 68 -16.58 -0.05 -0.81
CA ALA A 68 -15.14 -0.29 -0.83
C ALA A 68 -14.47 -0.02 0.53
N PHE A 69 -15.17 0.61 1.47
CA PHE A 69 -14.75 0.70 2.86
C PHE A 69 -15.63 -0.22 3.71
N PHE A 70 -15.04 -1.27 4.29
CA PHE A 70 -15.74 -2.20 5.19
C PHE A 70 -15.01 -2.30 6.52
N GLY A 71 -15.64 -1.84 7.59
CA GLY A 71 -14.91 -1.70 8.84
C GLY A 71 -13.64 -0.88 8.58
N VAL A 72 -12.53 -1.22 9.23
CA VAL A 72 -11.28 -0.44 9.13
C VAL A 72 -10.57 -0.64 7.78
N GLN A 73 -11.11 -1.43 6.86
CA GLN A 73 -10.38 -1.92 5.69
C GLN A 73 -10.86 -1.26 4.40
N LEU A 74 -9.89 -0.82 3.58
CA LEU A 74 -10.08 -0.53 2.18
C LEU A 74 -10.06 -1.84 1.39
N VAL A 75 -11.16 -2.15 0.70
CA VAL A 75 -11.27 -3.30 -0.20
C VAL A 75 -10.81 -2.87 -1.59
N LEU A 76 -9.54 -3.14 -1.90
CA LEU A 76 -8.89 -2.62 -3.11
C LEU A 76 -9.59 -3.06 -4.40
N GLU A 77 -10.09 -4.29 -4.47
CA GLU A 77 -10.85 -4.83 -5.62
C GLU A 77 -12.12 -4.02 -5.93
N ARG A 78 -12.69 -3.34 -4.93
CA ARG A 78 -13.86 -2.47 -5.09
C ARG A 78 -13.48 -1.02 -5.36
N ALA A 79 -12.36 -0.57 -4.78
CA ALA A 79 -11.87 0.80 -4.93
C ALA A 79 -11.16 1.05 -6.27
N ALA A 80 -10.31 0.13 -6.73
CA ALA A 80 -9.51 0.27 -7.94
C ALA A 80 -10.38 0.54 -9.21
N PRO A 81 -11.53 -0.12 -9.42
CA PRO A 81 -12.38 0.14 -10.57
C PRO A 81 -12.92 1.58 -10.65
N VAL A 82 -12.99 2.31 -9.54
CA VAL A 82 -13.41 3.73 -9.53
C VAL A 82 -12.51 4.61 -10.41
N PHE A 83 -11.27 4.16 -10.63
CA PHE A 83 -10.22 4.85 -11.40
C PHE A 83 -9.82 4.12 -12.67
N GLY A 84 -10.61 3.14 -13.13
CA GLY A 84 -10.27 2.33 -14.31
C GLY A 84 -9.07 1.40 -14.08
N LEU A 85 -8.85 0.98 -12.83
CA LEU A 85 -7.79 0.05 -12.46
C LEU A 85 -8.38 -1.30 -12.06
N VAL A 86 -7.54 -2.33 -12.14
CA VAL A 86 -7.80 -3.67 -11.62
C VAL A 86 -6.78 -3.96 -10.53
N ALA A 87 -7.28 -4.37 -9.36
CA ALA A 87 -6.48 -4.97 -8.31
C ALA A 87 -6.67 -6.48 -8.36
N GLU A 88 -5.56 -7.22 -8.36
CA GLU A 88 -5.57 -8.69 -8.37
C GLU A 88 -5.63 -9.26 -6.95
N GLU A 89 -5.80 -10.57 -6.85
CA GLU A 89 -5.93 -11.25 -5.56
C GLU A 89 -4.71 -10.99 -4.66
N LYS A 90 -4.99 -10.76 -3.37
CA LYS A 90 -3.95 -10.56 -2.35
C LYS A 90 -3.16 -11.85 -2.15
N ASN A 91 -1.90 -11.83 -2.57
CA ASN A 91 -0.97 -12.94 -2.38
C ASN A 91 -0.30 -12.84 -1.01
N ARG A 92 -0.67 -13.70 -0.05
CA ARG A 92 0.01 -13.79 1.25
C ARG A 92 1.38 -14.45 1.10
N ILE A 93 2.40 -13.84 1.67
CA ILE A 93 3.74 -14.39 1.72
C ILE A 93 3.85 -15.19 3.01
N ARG A 94 3.77 -16.52 2.91
CA ARG A 94 4.11 -17.41 4.01
C ARG A 94 5.61 -17.66 3.95
N THR A 95 6.35 -17.11 4.91
CA THR A 95 7.74 -17.51 5.12
C THR A 95 7.73 -18.94 5.68
N VAL A 96 7.99 -19.93 4.83
CA VAL A 96 8.35 -21.26 5.31
C VAL A 96 9.68 -21.10 6.03
N ARG A 97 9.80 -21.58 7.28
CA ARG A 97 11.04 -21.49 8.06
C ARG A 97 12.23 -21.92 7.19
N GLY A 98 13.13 -20.97 6.91
CA GLY A 98 14.37 -21.22 6.16
C GLY A 98 14.32 -20.90 4.67
N ASP A 99 13.15 -20.69 4.07
CA ASP A 99 13.07 -20.26 2.66
C ASP A 99 13.09 -18.73 2.59
N LYS A 100 14.16 -18.20 2.00
CA LYS A 100 14.41 -16.76 1.84
C LYS A 100 13.89 -16.22 0.51
N ARG A 101 13.16 -17.03 -0.28
CA ARG A 101 12.74 -16.67 -1.64
C ARG A 101 11.33 -16.09 -1.66
N LEU A 102 11.12 -15.11 -2.52
CA LEU A 102 9.78 -14.66 -2.90
C LEU A 102 8.93 -15.84 -3.40
N PRO A 103 7.65 -15.91 -3.01
CA PRO A 103 6.68 -16.70 -3.74
C PRO A 103 6.69 -16.26 -5.22
N PRO A 104 6.72 -17.19 -6.18
CA PRO A 104 6.78 -16.86 -7.61
C PRO A 104 5.72 -15.85 -8.06
N ALA A 105 4.50 -15.92 -7.49
CA ALA A 105 3.42 -14.98 -7.78
C ALA A 105 3.73 -13.53 -7.35
N ALA A 106 4.31 -13.33 -6.17
CA ALA A 106 4.69 -12.00 -5.68
C ALA A 106 5.85 -11.40 -6.50
N ARG A 107 6.79 -12.25 -6.92
CA ARG A 107 7.88 -11.85 -7.81
C ARG A 107 7.37 -11.46 -9.19
N MET A 108 6.55 -12.31 -9.79
CA MET A 108 5.93 -12.05 -11.09
C MET A 108 5.10 -10.76 -11.07
N ALA A 109 4.35 -10.50 -10.02
CA ALA A 109 3.59 -9.26 -9.87
C ALA A 109 4.48 -8.00 -9.86
N LEU A 110 5.61 -8.04 -9.16
CA LEU A 110 6.60 -6.96 -9.16
C LEU A 110 7.36 -6.82 -10.47
N GLU A 111 7.63 -7.93 -11.17
CA GLU A 111 8.29 -7.96 -12.49
C GLU A 111 7.36 -7.44 -13.61
N THR A 112 6.05 -7.62 -13.47
CA THR A 112 5.05 -7.26 -14.48
C THR A 112 4.43 -5.87 -14.28
N GLY A 113 4.65 -5.22 -13.12
CA GLY A 113 4.11 -3.89 -12.88
C GLY A 113 4.15 -3.40 -11.43
N LEU A 114 3.12 -2.65 -11.06
CA LEU A 114 2.97 -2.05 -9.73
C LEU A 114 2.29 -3.01 -8.76
N CYS A 115 2.75 -2.99 -7.50
CA CYS A 115 2.16 -3.77 -6.42
C CYS A 115 1.95 -2.88 -5.19
N ILE A 116 0.76 -2.92 -4.60
CA ILE A 116 0.60 -2.47 -3.22
C ILE A 116 1.11 -3.59 -2.30
N LEU A 117 2.12 -3.28 -1.51
CA LEU A 117 2.76 -4.21 -0.58
C LEU A 117 2.22 -3.94 0.82
N HIS A 118 1.78 -5.00 1.51
CA HIS A 118 1.55 -4.95 2.95
C HIS A 118 2.84 -5.35 3.64
N VAL A 119 3.36 -4.48 4.49
CA VAL A 119 4.59 -4.68 5.24
C VAL A 119 4.30 -4.68 6.73
N ASP A 120 5.09 -5.45 7.45
CA ASP A 120 5.27 -5.34 8.90
C ASP A 120 6.49 -4.45 9.16
N HIS A 121 6.32 -3.44 10.03
CA HIS A 121 7.42 -2.58 10.48
C HIS A 121 7.70 -2.61 11.99
N ASP A 122 6.89 -3.33 12.76
CA ASP A 122 6.99 -3.43 14.22
C ASP A 122 7.43 -4.82 14.71
N GLY A 123 7.42 -5.84 13.85
CA GLY A 123 7.90 -7.17 14.18
C GLY A 123 9.42 -7.31 14.15
N GLU A 124 10.03 -7.50 15.32
CA GLU A 124 11.38 -8.09 15.46
C GLU A 124 11.36 -9.63 15.30
N LEU A 125 10.18 -10.22 15.07
CA LEU A 125 10.01 -11.66 15.07
C LEU A 125 10.79 -12.29 13.89
N PRO A 126 11.38 -13.49 14.08
CA PRO A 126 12.04 -14.24 13.00
C PRO A 126 11.15 -14.46 11.76
N LEU A 127 9.82 -14.28 11.90
CA LEU A 127 8.79 -14.48 10.89
C LEU A 127 7.92 -13.23 10.61
N GLY A 128 8.18 -12.08 11.26
CA GLY A 128 7.31 -10.89 11.24
C GLY A 128 5.96 -11.09 11.94
N ASP A 129 5.19 -10.02 12.14
CA ASP A 129 3.75 -10.09 12.40
C ASP A 129 3.05 -10.53 11.10
N PRO A 130 2.42 -11.71 11.05
CA PRO A 130 1.75 -12.20 9.85
C PRO A 130 0.57 -11.32 9.41
N GLN A 131 0.13 -10.38 10.25
CA GLN A 131 -0.90 -9.42 9.89
C GLN A 131 -0.34 -8.30 9.02
N GLY A 132 0.84 -7.75 9.33
CA GLY A 132 1.33 -6.50 8.76
C GLY A 132 0.51 -5.29 9.23
N ASP A 133 1.14 -4.11 9.23
CA ASP A 133 0.57 -2.89 9.80
C ASP A 133 0.64 -1.68 8.84
N HIS A 134 1.37 -1.80 7.74
CA HIS A 134 1.62 -0.67 6.84
C HIS A 134 1.58 -1.03 5.36
N PHE A 135 1.12 -0.10 4.54
CA PHE A 135 0.99 -0.29 3.10
C PHE A 135 1.89 0.69 2.34
N ILE A 136 2.63 0.15 1.36
CA ILE A 136 3.53 0.90 0.47
C ILE A 136 3.29 0.49 -0.99
N LEU A 137 3.74 1.30 -1.95
CA LEU A 137 3.62 0.99 -3.37
C LEU A 137 4.97 0.59 -3.95
N GLY A 138 5.15 -0.67 -4.33
CA GLY A 138 6.39 -1.21 -4.86
C GLY A 138 6.37 -1.46 -6.37
N TYR A 139 7.54 -1.38 -7.00
CA TYR A 139 7.80 -1.81 -8.38
C TYR A 139 9.26 -2.24 -8.54
N LEU A 140 9.52 -3.12 -9.50
CA LEU A 140 10.88 -3.59 -9.79
C LEU A 140 11.61 -2.63 -10.75
N LEU A 141 12.81 -2.20 -10.35
CA LEU A 141 13.71 -1.42 -11.18
C LEU A 141 14.51 -2.32 -12.13
N ALA A 142 14.98 -1.75 -13.24
CA ALA A 142 15.82 -2.45 -14.23
C ALA A 142 17.13 -3.03 -13.65
N ASN A 143 17.63 -2.46 -12.54
CA ASN A 143 18.80 -2.97 -11.82
C ASN A 143 18.49 -4.11 -10.82
N GLY A 144 17.25 -4.61 -10.84
CA GLY A 144 16.79 -5.71 -9.99
C GLY A 144 16.39 -5.29 -8.58
N LYS A 145 16.50 -4.02 -8.18
CA LYS A 145 16.03 -3.55 -6.86
C LYS A 145 14.53 -3.29 -6.87
N ILE A 146 13.86 -3.50 -5.75
CA ILE A 146 12.47 -3.09 -5.58
C ILE A 146 12.48 -1.70 -4.96
N GLU A 147 11.97 -0.71 -5.68
CA GLU A 147 11.74 0.63 -5.17
C GLU A 147 10.30 0.74 -4.70
N CYS A 148 10.10 1.25 -3.48
CA CYS A 148 8.80 1.42 -2.88
C CYS A 148 8.56 2.88 -2.53
N ALA A 149 7.42 3.43 -2.92
CA ALA A 149 6.93 4.69 -2.40
C ALA A 149 6.21 4.45 -1.07
N ASP A 150 6.76 5.04 0.00
CA ASP A 150 6.31 4.83 1.37
C ASP A 150 5.50 6.05 1.88
N PRO A 151 4.19 5.89 2.17
CA PRO A 151 3.34 6.94 2.71
C PRO A 151 3.79 7.54 4.04
N ALA A 152 4.54 6.82 4.87
CA ALA A 152 4.99 7.33 6.17
C ALA A 152 6.13 8.33 6.02
N THR A 153 7.05 8.04 5.10
CA THR A 153 8.25 8.86 4.85
C THR A 153 8.05 9.90 3.76
N GLY A 154 7.15 9.65 2.80
CA GLY A 154 7.00 10.49 1.61
C GLY A 154 8.18 10.37 0.65
N GLY A 155 8.90 9.25 0.68
CA GLY A 155 10.08 9.02 -0.14
C GLY A 155 10.31 7.55 -0.49
N PRO A 156 11.38 7.24 -1.22
CA PRO A 156 11.70 5.88 -1.60
C PRO A 156 12.21 5.05 -0.42
N VAL A 157 11.73 3.82 -0.34
CA VAL A 157 12.29 2.72 0.45
C VAL A 157 12.71 1.63 -0.53
N TYR A 158 13.88 1.05 -0.32
CA TYR A 158 14.39 -0.02 -1.17
C TYR A 158 14.28 -1.35 -0.44
N LEU A 159 13.71 -2.34 -1.11
CA LEU A 159 13.64 -3.71 -0.61
C LEU A 159 14.61 -4.59 -1.41
N ASP A 160 15.20 -5.55 -0.69
CA ASP A 160 15.97 -6.62 -1.30
C ASP A 160 15.01 -7.54 -2.09
N PRO A 161 15.29 -7.79 -3.39
CA PRO A 161 14.41 -8.53 -4.29
C PRO A 161 14.43 -10.04 -4.07
N VAL A 162 15.18 -10.54 -3.10
CA VAL A 162 15.17 -11.96 -2.73
C VAL A 162 14.34 -12.14 -1.47
N THR A 163 14.64 -11.34 -0.44
CA THR A 163 14.10 -11.45 0.91
C THR A 163 12.87 -10.59 1.16
N LEU A 164 12.59 -9.59 0.31
CA LEU A 164 11.56 -8.56 0.49
C LEU A 164 11.67 -7.81 1.81
N LYS A 165 12.91 -7.63 2.27
CA LYS A 165 13.22 -6.86 3.46
C LYS A 165 13.96 -5.60 3.07
N GLY A 166 13.79 -4.57 3.87
CA GLY A 166 14.50 -3.31 3.72
C GLY A 166 14.38 -2.48 4.98
N THR A 167 15.01 -1.31 4.95
CA THR A 167 14.97 -0.37 6.07
C THR A 167 14.39 0.94 5.59
N ALA A 168 13.34 1.41 6.27
CA ALA A 168 12.75 2.73 6.08
C ALA A 168 13.22 3.68 7.18
N LYS A 169 13.45 4.95 6.86
CA LYS A 169 13.85 5.98 7.83
C LYS A 169 12.69 6.91 8.15
N TRP A 170 12.02 6.66 9.26
CA TRP A 170 10.91 7.44 9.77
C TRP A 170 11.43 8.58 10.65
N GLY A 171 11.80 9.69 10.01
CA GLY A 171 12.46 10.80 10.69
C GLY A 171 13.81 10.38 11.26
N LYS A 172 13.90 10.22 12.59
CA LYS A 172 15.13 9.75 13.28
C LYS A 172 15.13 8.24 13.54
N VAL A 173 14.02 7.54 13.33
CA VAL A 173 13.87 6.12 13.65
C VAL A 173 14.07 5.27 12.39
N ALA A 174 14.89 4.24 12.48
CA ALA A 174 14.96 3.20 11.45
C ALA A 174 13.91 2.13 11.74
N LYS A 175 13.10 1.80 10.74
CA LYS A 175 12.09 0.74 10.79
C LYS A 175 12.48 -0.36 9.82
N GLN A 176 12.45 -1.62 10.28
CA GLN A 176 12.71 -2.77 9.43
C GLN A 176 11.41 -3.20 8.76
N TYR A 177 11.39 -3.21 7.44
CA TYR A 177 10.22 -3.66 6.67
C TYR A 177 10.39 -5.11 6.28
N ALA A 178 9.32 -5.88 6.43
CA ALA A 178 9.17 -7.19 5.85
C ALA A 178 7.83 -7.27 5.11
N VAL A 179 7.84 -7.60 3.82
CA VAL A 179 6.59 -7.77 3.06
C VAL A 179 5.88 -9.05 3.50
N VAL A 180 4.63 -8.91 3.93
CA VAL A 180 3.76 -10.03 4.34
C VAL A 180 2.71 -10.39 3.30
N SER A 181 2.42 -9.48 2.36
CA SER A 181 1.59 -9.78 1.19
C SER A 181 1.76 -8.76 0.07
N THR A 182 1.39 -9.16 -1.15
CA THR A 182 1.39 -8.30 -2.33
C THR A 182 0.01 -8.25 -2.95
N ILE A 183 -0.36 -7.09 -3.50
CA ILE A 183 -1.61 -6.88 -4.23
C ILE A 183 -1.23 -6.20 -5.57
N PRO A 184 -1.15 -6.97 -6.67
CA PRO A 184 -0.85 -6.42 -7.99
C PRO A 184 -1.92 -5.41 -8.40
N ILE A 185 -1.52 -4.28 -9.00
CA ILE A 185 -2.43 -3.25 -9.48
C ILE A 185 -2.01 -2.74 -10.86
N ARG A 186 -2.97 -2.65 -11.77
CA ARG A 186 -2.74 -2.25 -13.17
C ARG A 186 -3.96 -1.53 -13.75
N LYS A 187 -3.78 -0.94 -14.93
CA LYS A 187 -4.92 -0.43 -15.72
C LYS A 187 -5.85 -1.58 -16.13
N ALA A 188 -7.15 -1.30 -16.13
CA ALA A 188 -8.10 -2.08 -16.89
C ALA A 188 -7.78 -1.92 -18.39
N VAL A 189 -7.76 -3.04 -19.12
CA VAL A 189 -7.57 -3.07 -20.57
C VAL A 189 -8.92 -2.89 -21.24
#